data_AF-A0A2U1C5X2-F1
#
_entry.id   AF-A0A2U1C5X2-F1
#
_cell.length_a   1.000
_cell.length_b   1.000
_cell.length_c   1.000
_cell.angle_alpha   90.00
_cell.angle_beta   90.00
_cell.angle_gamma   90.00
#
_symmetry.space_group_name_H-M   'P 1'
#
loop_
_entity.id
_entity.type
_entity.pdbx_description
1 polymer ?
#
loop_
_entity_poly.entity_id
_entity_poly.type
_entity_poly.pdbx_seq_one_letter_code
_entity_poly.pdbx_strand_id
1 'polypeptide(L)'
;MNSFSNKYIVEFNENHGEFTIDFVKKIDDCMPLVVIKTEDLKEMNLKQASEFIGERLILLMPALRKIYEDYLWSEDGDSPKKG
;
A
#
# COMPACT_ATOMS: atom_id res chain seq x y z
N MET A 1 10.73 1.16 -22.30
CA MET A 1 10.31 2.38 -21.58
C MET A 1 10.03 1.96 -20.15
N ASN A 2 10.93 2.23 -19.21
CA ASN A 2 10.85 1.72 -17.84
C ASN A 2 10.70 2.93 -16.90
N SER A 3 9.47 3.38 -16.70
CA SER A 3 9.19 4.66 -16.03
C SER A 3 8.06 4.56 -15.01
N PHE A 4 7.93 3.41 -14.34
CA PHE A 4 7.33 3.41 -13.01
C PHE A 4 8.43 3.82 -12.03
N SER A 5 8.61 5.13 -11.84
CA SER A 5 9.38 5.55 -10.67
C SER A 5 8.62 5.03 -9.46
N ASN A 6 9.27 4.28 -8.57
CA ASN A 6 8.70 3.81 -7.29
C ASN A 6 8.50 4.97 -6.29
N LYS A 7 8.13 6.15 -6.79
CA LYS A 7 7.83 7.32 -6.01
C LYS A 7 6.31 7.47 -6.02
N TYR A 8 5.74 7.50 -4.83
CA TYR A 8 4.33 7.72 -4.59
C TYR A 8 4.14 9.02 -3.82
N ILE A 9 3.01 9.66 -4.04
CA ILE A 9 2.53 10.76 -3.21
C ILE A 9 1.54 10.15 -2.23
N VAL A 10 1.68 10.50 -0.96
CA VAL A 10 0.74 10.15 0.10
C VAL A 10 0.12 11.44 0.58
N GLU A 11 -1.20 11.54 0.48
CA GLU A 11 -2.00 12.71 0.87
C GLU A 11 -3.03 12.26 1.91
N PHE A 12 -3.23 13.07 2.94
CA PHE A 12 -4.34 12.89 3.89
C PHE A 12 -5.39 13.95 3.64
N ASN A 13 -6.63 13.53 3.43
CA ASN A 13 -7.77 14.39 3.23
C ASN A 13 -8.60 14.43 4.52
N GLU A 14 -8.43 15.51 5.28
CA GLU A 14 -9.08 15.69 6.59
C GLU A 14 -10.61 15.72 6.49
N ASN A 15 -11.17 16.24 5.39
CA ASN A 15 -12.61 16.38 5.21
C ASN A 15 -13.31 15.02 5.06
N HIS A 16 -12.61 14.05 4.48
CA HIS A 16 -13.12 12.71 4.21
C HIS A 16 -12.50 11.64 5.13
N GLY A 17 -11.51 12.01 5.95
CA GLY A 17 -10.82 11.10 6.86
C GLY A 17 -10.13 9.96 6.11
N GLU A 18 -9.48 10.26 4.99
CA GLU A 18 -8.88 9.26 4.10
C GLU A 18 -7.41 9.57 3.78
N PHE A 19 -6.60 8.52 3.69
CA PHE A 19 -5.26 8.54 3.13
C PHE A 19 -5.32 8.04 1.69
N THR A 20 -4.79 8.82 0.77
CA THR A 20 -4.69 8.45 -0.64
C THR A 20 -3.23 8.27 -1.03
N ILE A 21 -2.95 7.22 -1.79
CA ILE A 21 -1.63 6.94 -2.35
C ILE A 21 -1.76 6.96 -3.88
N ASP A 22 -0.90 7.73 -4.54
CA ASP A 22 -0.93 7.90 -5.99
C ASP A 22 0.48 7.98 -6.59
N PHE A 23 0.60 7.83 -7.91
CA PHE A 23 1.86 8.07 -8.61
C PHE A 23 2.22 9.55 -8.59
N VAL A 24 3.53 9.86 -8.50
CA VAL A 24 4.03 11.26 -8.58
C VAL A 24 3.57 11.98 -9.85
N LYS A 25 3.39 11.24 -10.94
CA LYS A 25 2.78 11.77 -12.15
C LYS A 25 1.27 11.56 -12.05
N LYS A 26 0.57 12.48 -11.36
CA LYS A 26 -0.89 12.54 -11.40
C LYS A 26 -1.32 12.62 -12.86
N ILE A 27 -2.08 11.63 -13.30
CA ILE A 27 -2.81 11.68 -14.56
C ILE A 27 -4.16 12.25 -14.17
N ASP A 28 -4.52 13.41 -14.70
CA ASP A 28 -5.82 14.02 -14.41
C ASP A 28 -6.95 13.02 -14.74
N ASP A 29 -7.95 12.95 -13.86
CA ASP A 29 -9.09 12.01 -13.86
C ASP A 29 -8.78 10.52 -13.55
N CYS A 30 -7.59 10.16 -13.08
CA CYS A 30 -7.36 8.82 -12.53
C CYS A 30 -7.74 8.71 -11.05
N MET A 31 -8.42 7.62 -10.68
CA MET A 31 -8.63 7.28 -9.27
C MET A 31 -7.29 7.01 -8.57
N PRO A 32 -7.15 7.37 -7.28
CA PRO A 32 -5.98 7.03 -6.49
C PRO A 32 -5.76 5.51 -6.47
N LEU A 33 -4.49 5.09 -6.43
CA LEU A 33 -4.12 3.67 -6.44
C LEU A 33 -4.60 2.94 -5.20
N VAL A 34 -4.53 3.61 -4.05
CA VAL A 34 -5.00 3.11 -2.77
C VAL A 34 -5.69 4.24 -2.03
N VAL A 35 -6.83 3.91 -1.43
CA VAL A 35 -7.56 4.75 -0.47
C VAL A 35 -7.69 3.96 0.82
N ILE A 36 -7.29 4.56 1.93
CA ILE A 36 -7.42 3.98 3.28
C ILE A 36 -8.22 4.95 4.11
N LYS A 37 -9.38 4.52 4.61
CA LYS A 37 -10.19 5.33 5.52
C LYS A 37 -9.68 5.18 6.94
N THR A 38 -9.79 6.24 7.72
CA THR A 38 -9.53 6.21 9.17
C THR A 38 -10.40 5.15 9.87
N GLU A 39 -11.59 4.89 9.37
CA GLU A 39 -12.48 3.81 9.81
C GLU A 39 -11.84 2.41 9.67
N ASP A 40 -11.07 2.17 8.61
CA ASP A 40 -10.36 0.90 8.39
C ASP A 40 -9.29 0.66 9.46
N LEU A 41 -8.77 1.74 10.06
CA LEU A 41 -7.69 1.70 11.04
C LEU A 41 -8.18 1.81 12.49
N LYS A 42 -9.48 2.04 12.70
CA LYS A 42 -10.03 2.48 14.00
C LYS A 42 -9.77 1.52 15.15
N GLU A 43 -9.83 0.21 14.88
CA GLU A 43 -9.64 -0.84 15.88
C GLU A 43 -8.19 -1.38 15.89
N MET A 44 -7.30 -0.80 15.07
CA MET A 44 -5.91 -1.23 14.95
C MET A 44 -5.03 -0.45 15.91
N ASN A 45 -4.10 -1.14 16.58
CA ASN A 45 -2.99 -0.45 17.22
C ASN A 45 -1.99 0.06 16.16
N LEU A 46 -1.03 0.90 16.60
CA LEU A 46 -0.07 1.52 15.69
C LEU A 46 0.72 0.51 14.85
N LYS A 47 1.09 -0.64 15.42
CA LYS A 47 1.83 -1.70 14.69
C LYS A 47 0.96 -2.28 13.59
N GLN A 48 -0.27 -2.68 13.92
CA GLN A 48 -1.23 -3.24 12.97
C GLN A 48 -1.54 -2.26 11.84
N ALA A 49 -1.77 -0.98 12.16
CA ALA A 49 -2.03 0.05 11.17
C ALA A 49 -0.81 0.27 10.25
N SER A 50 0.40 0.27 10.82
CA SER A 50 1.64 0.41 10.05
C SER A 50 1.88 -0.76 9.10
N GLU A 51 1.62 -1.99 9.56
CA GLU A 51 1.70 -3.21 8.74
C GLU A 51 0.66 -3.18 7.61
N PHE A 52 -0.59 -2.87 7.94
CA PHE A 52 -1.69 -2.75 6.98
C PHE A 52 -1.39 -1.75 5.86
N ILE A 53 -0.91 -0.55 6.21
CA ILE A 53 -0.53 0.50 5.25
C ILE A 53 0.70 0.07 4.45
N GLY A 54 1.71 -0.49 5.11
CA GLY A 54 2.96 -0.94 4.50
C GLY A 54 2.76 -2.02 3.45
N GLU A 55 1.93 -3.02 3.73
CA GLU A 55 1.57 -4.08 2.77
C GLU A 55 0.96 -3.51 1.49
N ARG A 56 0.02 -2.56 1.64
CA ARG A 56 -0.65 -1.91 0.50
C ARG A 56 0.33 -1.11 -0.34
N LEU A 57 1.28 -0.42 0.28
CA LEU A 57 2.34 0.29 -0.44
C LEU A 57 3.30 -0.65 -1.17
N ILE A 58 3.72 -1.73 -0.52
CA ILE A 58 4.63 -2.74 -1.09
C ILE A 58 4.02 -3.36 -2.34
N LEU A 59 2.72 -3.66 -2.31
CA LEU A 59 1.98 -4.24 -3.43
C LEU A 59 1.89 -3.34 -4.66
N LEU A 60 2.01 -2.02 -4.48
CA LEU A 60 2.04 -1.07 -5.60
C LEU A 60 3.38 -1.09 -6.33
N MET A 61 4.48 -1.47 -5.68
CA MET A 61 5.82 -1.51 -6.27
C MET A 61 6.04 -2.82 -7.04
N PRO A 62 6.08 -2.84 -8.39
CA PRO A 62 6.10 -4.09 -9.16
C PRO A 62 7.28 -5.01 -8.82
N ALA A 63 8.44 -4.42 -8.54
CA ALA A 63 9.64 -5.15 -8.16
C ALA A 63 9.52 -5.82 -6.79
N LEU A 64 8.81 -5.20 -5.84
CA LEU A 64 8.60 -5.77 -4.51
C LEU A 64 7.40 -6.71 -4.50
N ARG A 65 6.32 -6.38 -5.21
CA ARG A 65 5.18 -7.26 -5.41
C ARG A 65 5.64 -8.65 -5.83
N LYS A 66 6.53 -8.75 -6.82
CA LYS A 66 7.07 -10.07 -7.25
C LYS A 66 7.82 -10.84 -6.15
N ILE A 67 8.44 -10.14 -5.19
CA ILE A 67 9.13 -10.76 -4.06
C ILE A 67 8.13 -11.21 -3.00
N TYR A 68 7.08 -10.43 -2.76
CA TYR A 68 6.06 -10.68 -1.74
C TYR A 68 4.83 -11.43 -2.26
N GLU A 69 4.71 -11.66 -3.56
CA GLU A 69 3.63 -12.44 -4.18
C GLU A 69 3.68 -13.89 -3.71
N ASP A 70 4.83 -14.43 -3.33
CA ASP A 70 4.91 -15.75 -2.70
C ASP A 70 4.58 -15.71 -1.19
N TYR A 71 4.66 -14.55 -0.56
CA TYR A 71 4.43 -14.34 0.89
C TYR A 71 2.96 -14.05 1.21
N LEU A 72 2.25 -13.38 0.30
CA LEU A 72 0.86 -12.92 0.50
C LEU A 72 -0.19 -14.03 0.37
N TRP A 73 0.20 -15.23 -0.07
CA TRP A 73 -0.70 -16.36 -0.30
C TRP A 73 -0.51 -17.52 0.70
N SER A 74 0.31 -17.36 1.75
CA SER A 74 0.25 -18.29 2.87
C SER A 74 -0.98 -17.94 3.73
N GLU A 75 -1.84 -18.92 4.01
CA GLU A 75 -3.08 -18.72 4.79
C GLU A 75 -2.84 -18.13 6.19
N ASP A 76 -1.59 -18.16 6.66
CA ASP A 76 -1.18 -17.72 7.99
C ASP A 76 -0.30 -16.44 8.00
N GLY A 77 0.00 -15.84 6.84
CA GLY A 77 0.84 -14.64 6.74
C GLY A 77 2.30 -14.81 7.20
N ASP A 78 2.72 -16.05 7.44
CA ASP A 78 4.07 -16.35 7.90
C ASP A 78 5.09 -16.24 6.77
N SER A 79 6.25 -15.66 7.10
CA SER A 79 7.39 -15.55 6.18
C SER A 79 7.93 -16.95 5.84
N PRO A 80 8.21 -17.29 4.57
CA PRO A 80 8.87 -18.53 4.20
C PRO A 80 10.22 -18.60 4.90
N LYS A 81 10.46 -19.71 5.60
CA LYS A 81 11.78 -20.04 6.12
C LYS A 81 12.70 -20.23 4.91
N LYS A 82 13.70 -19.35 4.77
CA LYS A 82 14.72 -19.46 3.73
C LYS A 82 15.33 -20.87 3.78
N GLY A 83 15.11 -21.65 2.72
CA GLY A 83 15.88 -22.84 2.40
C GLY A 83 17.18 -22.48 1.69
#